data_AF-A0A2X2VBK7-F1
#
_entry.id   AF-A0A2X2VBK7-F1
#
_cell.length_a   1.000
_cell.length_b   1.000
_cell.length_c   1.000
_cell.angle_alpha   90.00
_cell.angle_beta   90.00
_cell.angle_gamma   90.00
#
_symmetry.space_group_name_H-M   'P 1'
#
loop_
_entity.id
_entity.type
_entity.pdbx_description
1 polymer ?
#
loop_
_entity_poly.entity_id
_entity_poly.type
_entity_poly.pdbx_seq_one_letter_code
_entity_poly.pdbx_strand_id
1 'polypeptide(L)'
;MVVQNVNEPEVLTGHTDVICSTSIERIVTGRNAALTRIESLISELDDISILTHDIGGGTGQEWGMREGHRYDCWFTEKPVKAMKAMTRNIDRRIWRDLMNKSGMLSLMDAQARDEWAQKAWRKDDIPAISEDNILSTFEQLQSEAKVRYLSVA
;
A
#
# COMPACT_ATOMS: atom_id res chain seq x y z
N MET A 1 -27.17 -0.92 -14.82
CA MET A 1 -26.29 -1.97 -15.37
C MET A 1 -25.30 -2.35 -14.29
N VAL A 2 -25.41 -3.57 -13.77
CA VAL A 2 -24.46 -4.13 -12.79
C VAL A 2 -23.27 -4.63 -13.58
N VAL A 3 -22.11 -3.99 -13.44
CA VAL A 3 -20.87 -4.54 -13.99
C VAL A 3 -20.42 -5.62 -13.02
N GLN A 4 -20.85 -6.86 -13.30
CA GLN A 4 -20.20 -8.05 -12.76
C GLN A 4 -18.80 -8.10 -13.38
N ASN A 5 -17.76 -7.88 -12.59
CA ASN A 5 -16.41 -8.15 -13.04
C ASN A 5 -15.99 -9.53 -12.53
N VAL A 6 -16.02 -10.47 -13.47
CA VAL A 6 -15.49 -11.83 -13.41
C VAL A 6 -13.97 -11.74 -13.27
N ASN A 7 -13.42 -12.15 -12.13
CA ASN A 7 -12.04 -12.66 -11.97
C ASN A 7 -11.79 -13.13 -10.54
N GLU A 8 -12.51 -14.18 -10.13
CA GLU A 8 -11.95 -15.09 -9.13
C GLU A 8 -11.42 -16.31 -9.88
N PRO A 9 -10.12 -16.59 -9.71
CA PRO A 9 -9.78 -17.82 -9.04
C PRO A 9 -9.17 -17.50 -7.68
N GLU A 10 -9.84 -17.98 -6.64
CA GLU A 10 -9.29 -18.21 -5.31
C GLU A 10 -7.94 -18.94 -5.42
N VAL A 11 -6.84 -18.24 -5.10
CA VAL A 11 -5.68 -18.88 -4.47
C VAL A 11 -5.00 -17.84 -3.55
N LEU A 12 -5.65 -17.55 -2.43
CA LEU A 12 -4.91 -17.39 -1.18
C LEU A 12 -5.04 -18.75 -0.52
N THR A 13 -4.12 -19.66 -0.85
CA THR A 13 -4.15 -21.03 -0.34
C THR A 13 -4.40 -20.99 1.16
N GLY A 14 -5.53 -21.57 1.56
CA GLY A 14 -5.92 -21.68 2.94
C GLY A 14 -4.78 -22.29 3.76
N HIS A 15 -4.49 -21.67 4.89
CA HIS A 15 -3.76 -22.26 6.01
C HIS A 15 -2.58 -23.18 5.65
N THR A 16 -1.59 -22.71 4.88
CA THR A 16 -0.23 -23.29 4.92
C THR A 16 0.82 -22.30 4.40
N ASP A 17 1.60 -21.74 5.33
CA ASP A 17 3.02 -21.28 5.34
C ASP A 17 3.81 -20.80 4.10
N VAL A 18 3.25 -20.65 2.89
CA VAL A 18 4.04 -20.23 1.71
C VAL A 18 3.29 -19.20 0.85
N ILE A 19 3.85 -18.00 0.71
CA ILE A 19 3.42 -17.06 -0.34
C ILE A 19 3.95 -17.59 -1.67
N CYS A 20 3.07 -17.96 -2.59
CA CYS A 20 3.46 -18.37 -3.94
C CYS A 20 3.99 -17.19 -4.76
N SER A 21 5.03 -17.40 -5.58
CA SER A 21 5.59 -16.35 -6.46
C SER A 21 4.55 -15.74 -7.42
N THR A 22 3.58 -16.54 -7.89
CA THR A 22 2.45 -16.06 -8.70
C THR A 22 1.56 -15.05 -7.97
N SER A 23 1.44 -15.17 -6.65
CA SER A 23 0.73 -14.20 -5.82
C SER A 23 1.52 -12.90 -5.66
N ILE A 24 2.86 -12.97 -5.55
CA ILE A 24 3.74 -11.79 -5.47
C ILE A 24 3.67 -11.01 -6.77
N GLU A 25 3.85 -11.68 -7.91
CA GLU A 25 3.80 -11.07 -9.25
C GLU A 25 2.47 -10.34 -9.47
N ARG A 26 1.35 -10.98 -9.11
CA ARG A 26 0.01 -10.39 -9.22
C ARG A 26 -0.15 -9.15 -8.35
N ILE A 27 0.37 -9.17 -7.12
CA ILE A 27 0.32 -8.03 -6.20
C ILE A 27 1.13 -6.86 -6.74
N VAL A 28 2.37 -7.10 -7.16
CA VAL A 28 3.27 -6.06 -7.69
C VAL A 28 2.70 -5.45 -8.97
N THR A 29 2.24 -6.29 -9.90
CA THR A 29 1.62 -5.84 -11.16
C THR A 29 0.34 -5.05 -10.90
N GLY A 30 -0.54 -5.54 -10.04
CA GLY A 30 -1.78 -4.86 -9.67
C GLY A 30 -1.53 -3.51 -9.00
N ARG A 31 -0.55 -3.44 -8.09
CA ARG A 31 -0.12 -2.20 -7.43
C ARG A 31 0.41 -1.19 -8.42
N ASN A 32 1.29 -1.59 -9.34
CA ASN A 32 1.85 -0.68 -10.34
C ASN A 32 0.78 -0.15 -11.30
N ALA A 33 -0.10 -1.03 -11.79
CA ALA A 33 -1.22 -0.62 -12.64
C ALA A 33 -2.16 0.37 -11.92
N ALA A 34 -2.45 0.16 -10.63
CA ALA A 34 -3.24 1.08 -9.83
C ALA A 34 -2.56 2.45 -9.69
N LEU A 35 -1.25 2.48 -9.41
CA LEU A 35 -0.52 3.74 -9.25
C LEU A 35 -0.43 4.54 -10.54
N THR A 36 -0.22 3.90 -11.69
CA THR A 36 -0.27 4.58 -12.99
C THR A 36 -1.62 5.27 -13.21
N ARG A 37 -2.73 4.59 -12.88
CA ARG A 37 -4.07 5.19 -13.01
C ARG A 37 -4.32 6.33 -12.02
N ILE A 38 -3.79 6.22 -10.81
CA ILE A 38 -3.88 7.28 -9.79
C ILE A 38 -3.06 8.51 -10.24
N GLU A 39 -1.88 8.31 -10.81
CA GLU A 39 -1.05 9.39 -11.34
C GLU A 39 -1.75 10.17 -12.44
N SER A 40 -2.34 9.46 -13.42
CA SER A 40 -3.14 10.09 -14.47
C SER A 40 -4.32 10.88 -13.90
N LEU A 41 -5.05 10.30 -12.93
CA LEU A 41 -6.19 10.96 -12.30
C LEU A 41 -5.79 12.25 -11.57
N ILE A 42 -4.68 12.24 -10.84
CA ILE A 42 -4.23 13.42 -10.08
C ILE A 42 -3.74 14.51 -11.04
N SER A 43 -3.03 14.15 -12.11
CA SER A 43 -2.63 15.11 -13.13
C SER A 43 -3.83 15.76 -13.80
N GLU A 44 -4.83 14.96 -14.19
CA GLU A 44 -6.05 15.46 -14.82
C GLU A 44 -6.83 16.40 -13.88
N LEU A 45 -6.88 16.06 -12.58
CA LEU A 45 -7.52 16.91 -11.58
C LEU A 45 -6.78 18.25 -11.35
N ASP A 46 -5.45 18.26 -11.46
CA ASP A 46 -4.62 19.46 -11.40
C ASP A 46 -4.87 20.35 -12.63
N ASP A 47 -4.92 19.76 -13.83
CA ASP A 47 -5.23 20.45 -15.07
C ASP A 47 -6.63 21.08 -15.03
N ILE A 48 -7.64 20.34 -14.55
CA ILE A 48 -9.00 20.87 -14.35
C ILE A 48 -8.97 22.04 -13.35
N SER A 49 -8.18 21.92 -12.27
CA SER A 49 -8.07 22.98 -11.26
C SER A 49 -7.49 24.28 -11.83
N ILE A 50 -6.52 24.17 -12.76
CA ILE A 50 -5.98 25.31 -13.50
C ILE A 50 -7.06 25.91 -14.40
N LEU A 51 -7.74 25.09 -15.21
CA LEU A 51 -8.78 25.55 -16.14
C LEU A 51 -9.94 26.26 -15.44
N THR A 52 -10.41 25.72 -14.30
CA THR A 52 -11.50 26.33 -13.54
C THR A 52 -11.05 27.60 -12.84
N HIS A 53 -9.82 27.64 -12.33
CA HIS A 53 -9.26 28.84 -11.71
C HIS A 53 -9.17 30.00 -12.71
N ASP A 54 -8.71 29.72 -13.93
CA ASP A 54 -8.51 30.73 -14.98
C ASP A 54 -9.80 31.42 -15.44
N ILE A 55 -10.96 30.77 -15.25
CA ILE A 55 -12.28 31.35 -15.51
C ILE A 55 -12.96 31.90 -14.24
N GLY A 56 -12.26 31.98 -13.12
CA GLY A 56 -12.80 32.46 -11.84
C GLY A 56 -13.67 31.45 -11.08
N GLY A 57 -13.64 30.18 -11.49
CA GLY A 57 -14.37 29.08 -10.84
C GLY A 57 -13.66 28.44 -9.66
N GLY A 58 -12.46 28.93 -9.30
CA GLY A 58 -11.64 28.39 -8.21
C GLY A 58 -10.94 27.07 -8.57
N THR A 59 -10.30 26.45 -7.58
CA THR A 59 -9.49 25.23 -7.69
C THR A 59 -10.22 24.00 -7.17
N GLY A 60 -9.71 22.79 -7.46
CA GLY A 60 -10.25 21.52 -6.95
C GLY A 60 -10.47 21.47 -5.44
N GLN A 61 -9.66 22.19 -4.67
CA GLN A 61 -9.83 22.29 -3.22
C GLN A 61 -11.10 23.07 -2.83
N GLU A 62 -11.49 24.07 -3.62
CA GLU A 62 -12.60 24.98 -3.32
C GLU A 62 -13.94 24.37 -3.73
N TRP A 63 -14.02 23.73 -4.90
CA TRP A 63 -15.28 23.15 -5.39
C TRP A 63 -15.41 21.64 -5.12
N GLY A 64 -14.30 20.92 -4.89
CA GLY A 64 -14.30 19.48 -4.67
C GLY A 64 -14.58 19.07 -3.21
N MET A 65 -14.57 20.03 -2.28
CA MET A 65 -14.76 19.78 -0.85
C MET A 65 -16.05 20.39 -0.33
N ARG A 66 -16.72 19.71 0.61
CA ARG A 66 -17.85 20.31 1.33
C ARG A 66 -17.38 21.48 2.19
N GLU A 67 -18.18 22.53 2.23
CA GLU A 67 -17.92 23.72 3.07
C GLU A 67 -17.74 23.32 4.55
N GLY A 68 -16.72 23.87 5.20
CA GLY A 68 -16.35 23.51 6.58
C GLY A 68 -15.62 22.17 6.75
N HIS A 69 -15.46 21.37 5.69
CA HIS A 69 -14.82 20.05 5.72
C HIS A 69 -13.55 19.99 4.85
N ARG A 70 -12.67 20.98 5.02
CA ARG A 70 -11.33 20.96 4.44
C ARG A 70 -10.45 19.98 5.20
N TYR A 71 -10.67 18.68 4.99
CA TYR A 71 -9.71 17.67 5.41
C TYR A 71 -8.49 17.71 4.49
N ASP A 72 -7.32 17.31 5.00
CA ASP A 72 -6.07 17.16 4.24
C ASP A 72 -6.21 16.03 3.19
N CYS A 73 -6.93 16.32 2.11
CA CYS A 73 -7.16 15.38 1.03
C CYS A 73 -5.94 15.35 0.11
N TRP A 74 -5.35 14.17 -0.06
CA TRP A 74 -4.22 14.02 -0.98
C TRP A 74 -4.57 14.30 -2.43
N PHE A 75 -5.85 14.20 -2.85
CA PHE A 75 -6.25 14.49 -4.23
C PHE A 75 -6.20 15.99 -4.58
N THR A 76 -6.16 16.88 -3.59
CA THR A 76 -6.08 18.32 -3.82
C THR A 76 -4.71 18.89 -3.47
N GLU A 77 -3.72 18.01 -3.23
CA GLU A 77 -2.32 18.37 -3.02
C GLU A 77 -1.56 18.34 -4.34
N LYS A 78 -0.36 18.95 -4.36
CA LYS A 78 0.49 18.92 -5.57
C LYS A 78 0.74 17.47 -6.03
N PRO A 79 0.68 17.17 -7.34
CA PRO A 79 0.74 15.79 -7.85
C PRO A 79 1.90 14.96 -7.30
N VAL A 80 3.11 15.52 -7.26
CA VAL A 80 4.31 14.85 -6.72
C VAL A 80 4.16 14.47 -5.24
N LYS A 81 3.60 15.37 -4.43
CA LYS A 81 3.40 15.15 -2.98
C LYS A 81 2.28 14.15 -2.74
N ALA A 82 1.17 14.28 -3.47
CA ALA A 82 0.04 13.37 -3.45
C ALA A 82 0.46 11.94 -3.81
N MET A 83 1.15 11.77 -4.94
CA MET A 83 1.63 10.47 -5.41
C MET A 83 2.56 9.78 -4.41
N LYS A 84 3.49 10.54 -3.81
CA LYS A 84 4.38 10.01 -2.76
C LYS A 84 3.58 9.50 -1.56
N ALA A 85 2.62 10.27 -1.06
CA ALA A 85 1.81 9.88 0.10
C ALA A 85 0.90 8.67 -0.21
N MET A 86 0.21 8.69 -1.37
CA MET A 86 -0.69 7.62 -1.78
C MET A 86 0.04 6.30 -2.02
N THR A 87 1.18 6.35 -2.72
CA THR A 87 2.05 5.18 -2.97
C THR A 87 2.42 4.51 -1.64
N ARG A 88 2.89 5.30 -0.68
CA ARG A 88 3.29 4.82 0.64
C ARG A 88 2.11 4.22 1.41
N ASN A 89 0.93 4.84 1.33
CA ASN A 89 -0.27 4.34 2.00
C ASN A 89 -0.76 3.01 1.41
N ILE A 90 -0.66 2.85 0.08
CA ILE A 90 -0.97 1.60 -0.62
C ILE A 90 0.02 0.52 -0.21
N ASP A 91 1.32 0.80 -0.33
CA ASP A 91 2.38 -0.16 0.01
C ASP A 91 2.25 -0.63 1.47
N ARG A 92 2.00 0.29 2.41
CA ARG A 92 1.73 -0.05 3.82
C ARG A 92 0.56 -1.01 3.99
N ARG A 93 -0.55 -0.79 3.26
CA ARG A 93 -1.73 -1.65 3.35
C ARG A 93 -1.46 -3.04 2.77
N ILE A 94 -0.72 -3.11 1.66
CA ILE A 94 -0.32 -4.38 1.04
C ILE A 94 0.58 -5.17 1.99
N TRP A 95 1.59 -4.53 2.59
CA TRP A 95 2.46 -5.18 3.56
C TRP A 95 1.72 -5.75 4.76
N ARG A 96 0.75 -5.01 5.30
CA ARG A 96 -0.08 -5.51 6.41
C ARG A 96 -0.88 -6.75 5.99
N ASP A 97 -1.43 -6.74 4.79
CA ASP A 97 -2.19 -7.88 4.26
C ASP A 97 -1.29 -9.11 4.04
N LEU A 98 -0.10 -8.91 3.45
CA LEU A 98 0.93 -9.95 3.28
C LEU A 98 1.33 -10.58 4.62
N MET A 99 1.64 -9.75 5.62
CA MET A 99 2.05 -10.21 6.95
C MET A 99 0.94 -10.95 7.71
N ASN A 100 -0.31 -10.53 7.53
CA ASN A 100 -1.46 -11.23 8.11
C ASN A 100 -1.70 -12.59 7.43
N LYS A 101 -1.71 -12.62 6.08
CA LYS A 101 -2.05 -13.83 5.31
C LYS A 101 -0.98 -14.90 5.33
N SER A 102 0.29 -14.50 5.45
CA SER A 102 1.42 -15.43 5.56
C SER A 102 1.51 -16.12 6.92
N GLY A 103 0.78 -15.67 7.94
CA GLY A 103 0.99 -16.15 9.32
C GLY A 103 2.33 -15.70 9.91
N MET A 104 3.12 -14.87 9.22
CA MET A 104 4.43 -14.43 9.73
C MET A 104 4.30 -13.71 11.07
N LEU A 105 3.22 -12.93 11.25
CA LEU A 105 2.93 -12.31 12.54
C LEU A 105 2.77 -13.34 13.66
N SER A 106 2.20 -14.53 13.43
CA SER A 106 2.07 -15.52 14.52
C SER A 106 3.40 -16.14 14.94
N LEU A 107 4.42 -16.11 14.08
CA LEU A 107 5.76 -16.65 14.35
C LEU A 107 6.68 -15.66 15.10
N MET A 108 6.37 -14.36 15.03
CA MET A 108 7.13 -13.30 15.68
C MET A 108 6.81 -13.24 17.18
N ASP A 109 7.81 -12.96 18.04
CA ASP A 109 7.56 -12.63 19.44
C ASP A 109 7.02 -11.20 19.62
N ALA A 110 6.66 -10.82 20.86
CA ALA A 110 6.06 -9.53 21.16
C ALA A 110 6.96 -8.34 20.74
N GLN A 111 8.27 -8.46 20.92
CA GLN A 111 9.22 -7.40 20.54
C GLN A 111 9.31 -7.26 19.02
N ALA A 112 9.45 -8.37 18.29
CA ALA A 112 9.51 -8.34 16.83
C ALA A 112 8.21 -7.80 16.22
N ARG A 113 7.05 -8.19 16.78
CA ARG A 113 5.75 -7.65 16.38
C ARG A 113 5.66 -6.15 16.63
N ASP A 114 6.14 -5.66 17.77
CA ASP A 114 6.12 -4.23 18.11
C ASP A 114 7.08 -3.43 17.22
N GLU A 115 8.27 -3.94 16.92
CA GLU A 115 9.22 -3.31 16.00
C GLU A 115 8.66 -3.24 14.57
N TRP A 116 8.06 -4.33 14.10
CA TRP A 116 7.37 -4.35 12.82
C TRP A 116 6.19 -3.38 12.80
N ALA A 117 5.40 -3.33 13.88
CA ALA A 117 4.32 -2.39 14.02
C ALA A 117 4.83 -0.94 14.01
N GLN A 118 5.92 -0.63 14.69
CA GLN A 118 6.49 0.71 14.67
C GLN A 118 6.95 1.12 13.27
N LYS A 119 7.60 0.21 12.52
CA LYS A 119 8.01 0.45 11.12
C LYS A 119 6.82 0.61 10.18
N ALA A 120 5.85 -0.29 10.27
CA ALA A 120 4.70 -0.33 9.38
C ALA A 120 3.69 0.80 9.66
N TRP A 121 3.45 1.15 10.93
CA TRP A 121 2.38 2.08 11.32
C TRP A 121 2.84 3.50 11.62
N ARG A 122 4.09 3.71 12.08
CA ARG A 122 4.54 5.03 12.58
C ARG A 122 5.67 5.68 11.80
N LYS A 123 6.52 4.90 11.11
CA LYS A 123 7.68 5.44 10.38
C LYS A 123 7.51 5.41 8.86
N ASP A 124 8.34 6.23 8.22
CA ASP A 124 8.38 6.40 6.76
C ASP A 124 9.16 5.29 6.04
N ASP A 125 9.71 4.33 6.78
CA ASP A 125 10.75 3.39 6.32
C ASP A 125 10.22 1.99 5.93
N ILE A 126 8.98 1.87 5.45
CA ILE A 126 8.53 0.58 4.93
C ILE A 126 9.07 0.38 3.50
N PRO A 127 9.62 -0.80 3.14
CA PRO A 127 10.10 -1.06 1.79
C PRO A 127 9.00 -0.85 0.76
N ALA A 128 9.35 -0.33 -0.42
CA ALA A 128 8.41 -0.26 -1.53
C ALA A 128 7.94 -1.67 -1.92
N ILE A 129 6.71 -1.79 -2.41
CA ILE A 129 6.23 -3.08 -2.93
C ILE A 129 6.93 -3.38 -4.26
N SER A 130 7.85 -4.35 -4.21
CA SER A 130 8.49 -5.01 -5.35
C SER A 130 8.73 -6.47 -5.00
N GLU A 131 8.98 -7.30 -6.00
CA GLU A 131 9.28 -8.72 -5.79
C GLU A 131 10.51 -8.90 -4.87
N ASP A 132 11.62 -8.24 -5.19
CA ASP A 132 12.86 -8.28 -4.40
C ASP A 132 12.64 -7.85 -2.94
N ASN A 133 11.90 -6.77 -2.72
CA ASN A 133 11.65 -6.27 -1.37
C ASN A 133 10.75 -7.22 -0.58
N ILE A 134 9.75 -7.84 -1.23
CA ILE A 134 8.91 -8.86 -0.62
C ILE A 134 9.76 -10.06 -0.22
N LEU A 135 10.47 -10.67 -1.17
CA LEU A 135 11.28 -11.86 -0.93
C LEU A 135 12.32 -11.62 0.18
N SER A 136 13.12 -10.56 0.06
CA SER A 136 14.16 -10.23 1.06
C SER A 136 13.59 -9.98 2.46
N THR A 137 12.42 -9.32 2.57
CA THR A 137 11.77 -9.11 3.88
C THR A 137 11.30 -10.42 4.49
N PHE A 138 10.69 -11.30 3.70
CA PHE A 138 10.24 -12.61 4.19
C PHE A 138 11.42 -13.52 4.58
N GLU A 139 12.50 -13.51 3.82
CA GLU A 139 13.75 -14.23 4.16
C GLU A 139 14.38 -13.71 5.45
N GLN A 140 14.42 -12.39 5.64
CA GLN A 140 14.92 -11.77 6.87
C GLN A 140 14.08 -12.19 8.07
N LEU A 141 12.76 -12.09 7.98
CA LEU A 141 11.84 -12.45 9.07
C LEU A 141 11.95 -13.93 9.45
N GLN A 142 12.09 -14.83 8.47
CA GLN A 142 12.28 -16.26 8.73
C GLN A 142 13.64 -16.55 9.40
N SER A 143 14.69 -15.84 8.98
CA SER A 143 16.03 -15.98 9.57
C SER A 143 16.05 -15.50 11.02
N GLU A 144 15.43 -14.36 11.31
CA GLU A 144 15.28 -13.82 12.67
C GLU A 144 14.49 -14.76 13.58
N ALA A 145 13.42 -15.38 13.08
CA ALA A 145 12.67 -16.38 13.83
C ALA A 145 13.54 -17.61 14.16
N LYS A 146 14.28 -18.17 13.18
CA LYS A 146 15.16 -19.34 13.39
C LYS A 146 16.29 -19.09 14.40
N VAL A 147 16.93 -17.92 14.34
CA VAL A 147 18.01 -17.56 15.28
C VAL A 147 17.50 -17.50 16.72
N ARG A 148 16.27 -17.00 16.94
CA ARG A 148 15.68 -16.92 18.29
C ARG A 148 15.32 -18.29 18.87
N TYR A 149 14.91 -19.26 18.06
CA TYR A 149 14.69 -20.65 18.54
C TYR A 149 15.99 -21.31 19.02
N LEU A 150 17.13 -21.00 18.39
CA LEU A 150 18.43 -21.58 18.76
C LEU A 150 19.09 -20.87 19.96
N SER A 151 18.71 -19.64 20.29
CA SER A 151 19.24 -18.92 21.46
C SER A 151 18.50 -19.21 22.77
N VAL A 152 17.38 -19.94 22.73
CA VAL A 152 16.52 -20.25 23.90
C VAL A 152 16.56 -21.76 24.24
N ALA A 153 17.26 -22.58 23.45
CA ALA A 153 17.54 -24.00 23.70
C ALA A 153 18.93 -24.19 24.30
#